data_AF-A0A914SAK5-F1
#
_entry.id   AF-A0A914SAK5-F1
#
_cell.length_a   1.000
_cell.length_b   1.000
_cell.length_c   1.000
_cell.angle_alpha   90.00
_cell.angle_beta   90.00
_cell.angle_gamma   90.00
#
_symmetry.space_group_name_H-M   'P 1'
#
loop_
_entity.id
_entity.type
_entity.pdbx_description
1 polymer ?
#
loop_
_entity_poly.entity_id
_entity_poly.type
_entity_poly.pdbx_seq_one_letter_code
_entity_poly.pdbx_strand_id
1 'polypeptide(L)'
;MGAGESRPARGDSAAAEGNQPNSEEQQRQPKVLRIERSQIPEAYKNVGVSSEVIRRVSGGSTSNDSDVSALNAELQKERETNARLRNQMQNLTALQNRFATGQIIPSQTTETLEDVEEKKRVFDETVQRVEKQFFSYQRENACEDNEKELMECLSKNKGKVLNCKSLKVPYDECIVKFRHEVLSSKAS
;
A
#
# COMPACT_ATOMS: atom_id res chain seq x y z
N MET A 1 -25.60 63.16 8.77
CA MET A 1 -24.36 63.97 8.73
C MET A 1 -23.24 63.02 8.30
N GLY A 2 -22.63 63.06 7.13
CA GLY A 2 -22.86 63.87 5.92
C GLY A 2 -22.22 63.16 4.70
N ALA A 3 -22.69 63.56 3.51
CA ALA A 3 -22.09 63.61 2.16
C ALA A 3 -20.92 62.67 1.81
N GLY A 4 -20.79 62.06 0.64
CA GLY A 4 -21.30 62.32 -0.73
C GLY A 4 -20.22 61.71 -1.66
N GLU A 5 -20.55 60.80 -2.55
CA GLU A 5 -20.79 61.02 -3.98
C GLU A 5 -19.56 60.75 -4.89
N SER A 6 -19.84 60.09 -6.02
CA SER A 6 -19.15 60.17 -7.33
C SER A 6 -18.05 59.15 -7.71
N ARG A 7 -18.47 58.17 -8.54
CA ARG A 7 -17.69 57.50 -9.64
C ARG A 7 -17.56 58.49 -10.84
N PRO A 8 -17.07 58.09 -12.02
CA PRO A 8 -15.84 57.40 -12.45
C PRO A 8 -15.04 58.25 -13.47
N ALA A 9 -13.86 57.80 -13.92
CA ALA A 9 -13.19 58.35 -15.12
C ALA A 9 -13.01 57.28 -16.20
N ARG A 10 -13.73 57.46 -17.31
CA ARG A 10 -13.46 56.89 -18.64
C ARG A 10 -12.30 57.68 -19.27
N GLY A 11 -11.39 56.99 -19.93
CA GLY A 11 -10.52 57.55 -20.97
C GLY A 11 -10.78 56.78 -22.26
N ASP A 12 -11.26 57.49 -23.27
CA ASP A 12 -11.59 57.00 -24.61
C ASP A 12 -10.44 57.27 -25.61
N SER A 13 -10.35 56.39 -26.61
CA SER A 13 -9.96 56.61 -28.02
C SER A 13 -8.53 57.00 -28.41
N ALA A 14 -7.90 56.20 -29.29
CA ALA A 14 -7.66 56.58 -30.69
C ALA A 14 -6.95 55.48 -31.51
N ALA A 15 -7.33 55.42 -32.79
CA ALA A 15 -7.03 54.47 -33.84
C ALA A 15 -5.55 54.40 -34.32
N ALA A 16 -5.18 53.30 -34.98
CA ALA A 16 -4.66 53.32 -36.36
C ALA A 16 -4.40 51.90 -36.90
N GLU A 17 -5.26 51.45 -37.81
CA GLU A 17 -4.91 50.48 -38.85
C GLU A 17 -3.80 51.05 -39.73
N GLY A 18 -2.79 50.22 -40.04
CA GLY A 18 -1.72 50.53 -40.97
C GLY A 18 -1.35 49.26 -41.73
N ASN A 19 -2.16 48.95 -42.75
CA ASN A 19 -1.87 47.94 -43.76
C ASN A 19 -1.04 48.61 -44.87
N GLN A 20 0.21 48.19 -45.07
CA GLN A 20 0.93 48.42 -46.33
C GLN A 20 1.82 47.20 -46.65
N PRO A 21 1.75 46.68 -47.89
CA PRO A 21 2.46 45.50 -48.31
C PRO A 21 3.89 45.88 -48.68
N ASN A 22 4.89 45.21 -48.11
CA ASN A 22 6.26 45.33 -48.59
C ASN A 22 6.71 44.03 -49.27
N SER A 23 6.84 44.15 -50.58
CA SER A 23 7.27 43.14 -51.53
C SER A 23 8.75 42.80 -51.32
N GLU A 24 9.07 41.77 -50.54
CA GLU A 24 10.42 41.16 -50.50
C GLU A 24 10.36 39.62 -50.30
N GLU A 25 9.35 38.96 -50.86
CA GLU A 25 9.10 37.53 -50.68
C GLU A 25 9.88 36.62 -51.66
N GLN A 26 11.08 37.04 -52.09
CA GLN A 26 11.77 36.32 -53.18
C GLN A 26 13.26 36.01 -53.01
N GLN A 27 13.85 36.13 -51.80
CA GLN A 27 15.26 35.73 -51.59
C GLN A 27 15.57 34.96 -50.29
N ARG A 28 14.65 34.13 -49.77
CA ARG A 28 14.98 33.21 -48.66
C ARG A 28 14.98 31.73 -49.03
N GLN A 29 15.38 31.38 -50.26
CA GLN A 29 15.80 30.00 -50.51
C GLN A 29 17.31 29.91 -50.29
N PRO A 30 17.79 29.06 -49.37
CA PRO A 30 19.22 28.90 -49.14
C PRO A 30 19.89 28.45 -50.43
N LYS A 31 21.04 29.04 -50.76
CA LYS A 31 21.82 28.68 -51.95
C LYS A 31 22.22 27.19 -51.85
N VAL A 32 21.50 26.32 -52.55
CA VAL A 32 21.77 24.88 -52.57
C VAL A 32 23.04 24.65 -53.39
N LEU A 33 24.14 24.36 -52.69
CA LEU A 33 25.38 23.92 -53.33
C LEU A 33 25.30 22.42 -53.58
N ARG A 34 25.21 22.04 -54.85
CA ARG A 34 25.23 20.64 -55.27
C ARG A 34 26.69 20.21 -55.47
N ILE A 35 27.20 19.43 -54.52
CA ILE A 35 28.55 18.85 -54.59
C ILE A 35 28.46 17.56 -55.40
N GLU A 36 29.11 17.53 -56.57
CA GLU A 36 29.21 16.32 -57.38
C GLU A 36 30.26 15.36 -56.79
N ARG A 37 30.09 14.05 -56.97
CA ARG A 37 30.99 13.02 -56.37
C ARG A 37 32.46 13.17 -56.74
N SER A 38 32.77 13.82 -57.87
CA SER A 38 34.13 14.13 -58.31
C SER A 38 34.80 15.25 -57.51
N GLN A 39 34.04 16.05 -56.77
CA GLN A 39 34.54 17.17 -55.95
C GLN A 39 34.89 16.76 -54.52
N ILE A 40 34.65 15.50 -54.16
CA ILE A 40 34.96 14.95 -52.83
C ILE A 40 36.45 14.60 -52.78
N PRO A 41 37.25 15.15 -51.83
CA PRO A 41 38.65 14.80 -51.69
C PRO A 41 38.86 13.30 -51.46
N GLU A 42 39.94 12.75 -52.01
CA GLU A 42 40.23 11.31 -51.99
C GLU A 42 40.26 10.73 -50.56
N ALA A 43 40.72 11.53 -49.59
CA ALA A 43 40.77 11.19 -48.16
C ALA A 43 39.40 10.87 -47.53
N TYR A 44 38.29 11.25 -48.16
CA TYR A 44 36.93 11.01 -47.64
C TYR A 44 36.14 10.00 -48.47
N LYS A 45 36.73 9.43 -49.53
CA LYS A 45 36.04 8.52 -50.45
C LYS A 45 35.74 7.15 -49.83
N ASN A 46 36.52 6.76 -48.82
CA ASN A 46 36.41 5.52 -48.05
C ASN A 46 35.57 5.68 -46.75
N VAL A 47 35.09 6.88 -46.45
CA VAL A 47 34.27 7.12 -45.25
C VAL A 47 32.80 6.90 -45.59
N GLY A 48 32.22 5.79 -45.11
CA GLY A 48 30.81 5.49 -45.23
C GLY A 48 29.99 6.21 -44.15
N VAL A 49 28.94 6.90 -44.55
CA VAL A 49 27.94 7.44 -43.61
C VAL A 49 26.86 6.38 -43.40
N SER A 50 26.50 6.11 -42.16
CA SER A 50 25.44 5.15 -41.83
C SER A 50 24.09 5.61 -42.38
N SER A 51 23.29 4.64 -42.85
CA SER A 51 21.97 4.87 -43.44
C SER A 51 21.02 5.66 -42.53
N GLU A 52 21.16 5.51 -41.20
CA GLU A 52 20.41 6.25 -40.19
C GLU A 52 20.72 7.76 -40.20
N VAL A 53 21.99 8.14 -40.37
CA VAL A 53 22.39 9.55 -40.45
C VAL A 53 21.89 10.18 -41.75
N ILE A 54 21.94 9.44 -42.85
CA ILE A 54 21.38 9.86 -44.14
C ILE A 54 19.88 10.09 -44.00
N ARG A 55 19.15 9.17 -43.36
CA ARG A 55 17.71 9.28 -43.12
C ARG A 55 17.37 10.55 -42.33
N ARG A 56 18.12 10.83 -41.27
CA ARG A 56 17.90 12.00 -40.41
C ARG A 56 18.16 13.33 -41.13
N VAL A 57 19.19 13.39 -41.97
CA VAL A 57 19.59 14.60 -42.70
C VAL A 57 18.74 14.83 -43.96
N SER A 58 18.32 13.77 -44.65
CA SER A 58 17.46 13.85 -45.85
C SER A 58 15.98 14.10 -45.55
N GLY A 59 15.64 14.58 -44.35
CA GLY A 59 14.25 14.91 -43.98
C GLY A 59 13.41 13.70 -43.61
N GLY A 60 14.02 12.59 -43.20
CA GLY A 60 13.34 11.44 -42.59
C GLY A 60 12.84 11.73 -41.17
N SER A 61 12.14 12.85 -41.00
CA SER A 61 11.11 12.98 -39.97
C SER A 61 9.76 12.59 -40.60
N THR A 62 9.65 11.36 -41.08
CA THR A 62 8.37 10.66 -40.84
C THR A 62 8.39 10.34 -39.36
N SER A 63 8.01 11.34 -38.56
CA SER A 63 7.45 11.11 -37.24
C SER A 63 6.30 10.16 -37.53
N ASN A 64 6.54 8.84 -37.39
CA ASN A 64 5.46 7.90 -37.56
C ASN A 64 4.46 8.32 -36.50
N ASP A 65 3.27 8.75 -36.93
CA ASP A 65 2.21 9.18 -36.03
C ASP A 65 1.93 8.10 -34.98
N SER A 66 2.19 6.83 -35.34
CA SER A 66 2.23 5.68 -34.43
C SER A 66 3.29 5.76 -33.32
N ASP A 67 4.50 6.23 -33.62
CA ASP A 67 5.58 6.35 -32.64
C ASP A 67 5.31 7.52 -31.69
N VAL A 68 4.78 8.64 -32.20
CA VAL A 68 4.36 9.78 -31.39
C VAL A 68 3.16 9.42 -30.50
N SER A 69 2.21 8.67 -31.04
CA SER A 69 1.07 8.14 -30.29
C SER A 69 1.52 7.14 -29.21
N ALA A 70 2.46 6.24 -29.52
CA ALA A 70 3.04 5.30 -28.56
C ALA A 70 3.83 6.02 -27.45
N LEU A 71 4.62 7.04 -27.80
CA LEU A 71 5.34 7.88 -26.84
C LEU A 71 4.38 8.65 -25.92
N ASN A 72 3.27 9.17 -26.46
CA ASN A 72 2.24 9.84 -25.64
C ASN A 72 1.51 8.86 -24.71
N ALA A 73 1.21 7.64 -25.18
CA ALA A 73 0.62 6.60 -24.35
C ALA A 73 1.55 6.17 -23.21
N GLU A 74 2.85 6.02 -23.50
CA GLU A 74 3.84 5.69 -22.47
C GLU A 74 4.01 6.86 -21.48
N LEU A 75 4.05 8.10 -21.96
CA LEU A 75 4.12 9.30 -21.10
C LEU A 75 2.90 9.42 -20.18
N GLN A 76 1.70 9.09 -20.67
CA GLN A 76 0.47 9.09 -19.89
C GLN A 76 0.53 8.02 -18.78
N LYS A 77 0.95 6.80 -19.13
CA LYS A 77 1.15 5.71 -18.17
C LYS A 77 2.23 6.04 -17.14
N GLU A 78 3.29 6.71 -17.55
CA GLU A 78 4.35 7.15 -16.64
C GLU A 78 3.85 8.26 -15.70
N ARG A 79 2.99 9.18 -16.17
CA ARG A 79 2.32 10.17 -15.32
C ARG A 79 1.39 9.53 -14.30
N GLU A 80 0.61 8.52 -14.71
CA GLU A 80 -0.29 7.79 -13.82
C GLU A 80 0.48 7.00 -12.75
N THR A 81 1.53 6.30 -13.14
CA THR A 81 2.40 5.57 -12.20
C THR A 81 3.14 6.52 -11.26
N ASN A 82 3.64 7.66 -11.76
CA ASN A 82 4.27 8.69 -10.93
C ASN A 82 3.26 9.30 -9.95
N ALA A 83 2.04 9.61 -10.38
CA ALA A 83 0.97 10.09 -9.51
C ALA A 83 0.61 9.06 -8.42
N ARG A 84 0.51 7.78 -8.79
CA ARG A 84 0.28 6.69 -7.83
C ARG A 84 1.43 6.58 -6.81
N LEU A 85 2.68 6.61 -7.27
CA LEU A 85 3.86 6.55 -6.41
C LEU A 85 3.95 7.76 -5.48
N ARG A 86 3.63 8.96 -5.97
CA ARG A 86 3.55 10.18 -5.14
C ARG A 86 2.48 10.05 -4.05
N ASN A 87 1.30 9.51 -4.38
CA ASN A 87 0.25 9.24 -3.40
C ASN A 87 0.69 8.18 -2.36
N GLN A 88 1.37 7.12 -2.80
CA GLN A 88 1.92 6.11 -1.89
C GLN A 88 2.98 6.70 -0.96
N MET A 89 3.91 7.50 -1.48
CA MET A 89 4.91 8.23 -0.70
C MET A 89 4.26 9.20 0.28
N GLN A 90 3.23 9.93 -0.13
CA GLN A 90 2.50 10.84 0.74
C GLN A 90 1.78 10.09 1.87
N ASN A 91 1.15 8.95 1.57
CA ASN A 91 0.53 8.09 2.59
C ASN A 91 1.56 7.50 3.54
N LEU A 92 2.69 7.00 3.03
CA LEU A 92 3.77 6.46 3.86
C LEU A 92 4.39 7.55 4.74
N THR A 93 4.60 8.75 4.19
CA THR A 93 5.11 9.92 4.95
C THR A 93 4.10 10.35 6.01
N ALA A 94 2.80 10.36 5.70
CA ALA A 94 1.76 10.66 6.68
C ALA A 94 1.69 9.62 7.80
N LEU A 95 1.84 8.33 7.48
CA LEU A 95 1.92 7.25 8.47
C LEU A 95 3.18 7.39 9.33
N GLN A 96 4.35 7.59 8.71
CA GLN A 96 5.62 7.76 9.43
C GLN A 96 5.58 8.98 10.34
N ASN A 97 4.97 10.09 9.92
CA ASN A 97 4.77 11.25 10.75
C ASN A 97 3.84 10.97 11.94
N ARG A 98 2.76 10.19 11.77
CA ARG A 98 1.91 9.74 12.90
C ARG A 98 2.72 8.93 13.92
N PHE A 99 3.61 8.04 13.46
CA PHE A 99 4.45 7.25 14.35
C PHE A 99 5.59 8.06 15.01
N ALA A 100 6.20 9.01 14.29
CA ALA A 100 7.36 9.78 14.76
C ALA A 100 7.01 10.87 15.79
N THR A 101 5.82 11.46 15.73
CA THR A 101 5.35 12.40 16.77
C THR A 101 4.82 11.71 18.03
N GLY A 102 5.05 10.40 18.19
CA GLY A 102 4.59 9.63 19.36
C GLY A 102 3.07 9.50 19.45
N GLN A 103 2.35 9.89 18.40
CA GLN A 103 0.90 9.73 18.30
C GLN A 103 0.63 8.33 17.74
N ILE A 104 0.76 7.32 18.58
CA ILE A 104 -0.02 6.09 18.42
C ILE A 104 -1.48 6.55 18.50
N ILE A 105 -2.07 6.83 17.34
CA ILE A 105 -3.50 7.06 17.20
C ILE A 105 -4.10 5.70 16.87
N PRO A 106 -4.66 4.95 17.83
CA PRO A 106 -5.61 3.90 17.51
C PRO A 106 -6.90 4.59 17.07
N SER A 107 -6.98 4.98 15.79
CA SER A 107 -8.12 5.70 15.22
C SER A 107 -8.37 7.09 15.83
N GLN A 108 -8.46 8.12 15.00
CA GLN A 108 -8.99 9.40 15.46
C GLN A 108 -10.50 9.25 15.61
N THR A 109 -10.94 8.82 16.79
CA THR A 109 -12.04 9.53 17.44
C THR A 109 -11.46 10.04 18.76
N THR A 110 -11.78 11.27 19.11
CA THR A 110 -11.81 11.64 20.53
C THR A 110 -12.71 10.60 21.18
N GLU A 111 -12.14 9.53 21.74
CA GLU A 111 -12.94 8.50 22.41
C GLU A 111 -13.69 9.21 23.51
N THR A 112 -14.98 9.44 23.26
CA THR A 112 -15.89 9.88 24.29
C THR A 112 -15.96 8.77 25.33
N LEU A 113 -16.40 9.12 26.54
CA LEU A 113 -16.58 8.13 27.60
C LEU A 113 -17.53 6.99 27.13
N GLU A 114 -18.43 7.30 26.20
CA GLU A 114 -19.29 6.36 25.46
C GLU A 114 -18.53 5.42 24.52
N ASP A 115 -17.57 5.90 23.72
CA ASP A 115 -16.76 5.05 22.84
C ASP A 115 -15.96 4.00 23.63
N VAL A 116 -15.47 4.38 24.82
CA VAL A 116 -14.73 3.48 25.72
C VAL A 116 -15.67 2.44 26.34
N GLU A 117 -16.87 2.85 26.75
CA GLU A 117 -17.88 1.93 27.30
C GLU A 117 -18.38 0.94 26.26
N GLU A 118 -18.58 1.38 25.02
CA GLU A 118 -18.97 0.50 23.91
C GLU A 118 -17.86 -0.51 23.59
N LYS A 119 -16.59 -0.07 23.54
CA LYS A 119 -15.46 -0.98 23.34
C LYS A 119 -15.30 -1.98 24.48
N LYS A 120 -15.53 -1.56 25.72
CA LYS A 120 -15.54 -2.46 26.88
C LYS A 120 -16.67 -3.49 26.77
N ARG A 121 -17.87 -3.07 26.37
CA ARG A 121 -19.01 -3.98 26.14
C ARG A 121 -18.70 -5.00 25.04
N VAL A 122 -18.13 -4.57 23.91
CA VAL A 122 -17.75 -5.47 22.81
C VAL A 122 -16.66 -6.44 23.24
N PHE A 123 -15.70 -5.97 24.04
CA PHE A 123 -14.66 -6.82 24.62
C PHE A 123 -15.27 -7.87 25.56
N ASP A 124 -16.11 -7.45 26.50
CA ASP A 124 -16.77 -8.34 27.46
C ASP A 124 -17.67 -9.37 26.75
N GLU A 125 -18.40 -8.97 25.70
CA GLU A 125 -19.18 -9.89 24.87
C GLU A 125 -18.30 -10.91 24.14
N THR A 126 -17.16 -10.46 23.62
CA THR A 126 -16.21 -11.34 22.92
C THR A 126 -15.56 -12.32 23.89
N VAL A 127 -15.18 -11.84 25.09
CA VAL A 127 -14.67 -12.69 26.16
C VAL A 127 -15.71 -13.72 26.56
N GLN A 128 -16.97 -13.32 26.80
CA GLN A 128 -18.05 -14.26 27.11
C GLN A 128 -18.29 -15.28 25.99
N ARG A 129 -18.16 -14.87 24.72
CA ARG A 129 -18.30 -15.79 23.57
C ARG A 129 -17.16 -16.80 23.53
N VAL A 130 -15.92 -16.35 23.72
CA VAL A 130 -14.73 -17.21 23.79
C VAL A 130 -14.81 -18.12 25.02
N GLU A 131 -15.19 -17.58 26.17
CA GLU A 131 -15.41 -18.34 27.40
C GLU A 131 -16.48 -19.41 27.19
N LYS A 132 -17.63 -19.05 26.64
CA LYS A 132 -18.67 -20.03 26.33
C LYS A 132 -18.23 -21.04 25.29
N GLN A 133 -17.40 -20.68 24.32
CA GLN A 133 -16.99 -21.60 23.27
C GLN A 133 -15.86 -22.55 23.69
N PHE A 134 -14.98 -22.11 24.58
CA PHE A 134 -13.79 -22.87 24.99
C PHE A 134 -13.84 -23.39 26.44
N PHE A 135 -14.65 -22.77 27.31
CA PHE A 135 -14.72 -23.06 28.74
C PHE A 135 -16.09 -23.54 29.22
N SER A 136 -17.16 -23.50 28.40
CA SER A 136 -18.47 -24.03 28.80
C SER A 136 -18.48 -25.54 29.06
N TYR A 137 -17.47 -26.26 28.57
CA TYR A 137 -17.32 -27.69 28.80
C TYR A 137 -15.91 -28.00 29.34
N GLN A 138 -15.70 -27.72 30.61
CA GLN A 138 -14.68 -28.43 31.37
C GLN A 138 -15.30 -29.78 31.75
N ARG A 139 -14.79 -30.89 31.21
CA ARG A 139 -15.21 -32.21 31.70
C ARG A 139 -14.86 -32.28 33.19
N GLU A 140 -15.84 -32.66 34.01
CA GLU A 140 -15.63 -32.95 35.42
C GLU A 140 -14.47 -33.95 35.57
N ASN A 141 -13.73 -33.87 36.68
CA ASN A 141 -12.60 -34.74 36.95
C ASN A 141 -13.09 -36.20 37.05
N ALA A 142 -13.05 -36.93 35.94
CA ALA A 142 -13.52 -38.32 35.87
C ALA A 142 -12.80 -39.27 36.84
N CYS A 143 -11.65 -38.86 37.37
CA CYS A 143 -10.83 -39.64 38.30
C CYS A 143 -10.82 -39.07 39.73
N GLU A 144 -11.73 -38.15 40.06
CA GLU A 144 -11.80 -37.50 41.36
C GLU A 144 -11.96 -38.50 42.52
N ASP A 145 -12.76 -39.56 42.34
CA ASP A 145 -12.98 -40.56 43.39
C ASP A 145 -11.69 -41.36 43.71
N ASN A 146 -10.97 -41.78 42.67
CA ASN A 146 -9.68 -42.45 42.82
C ASN A 146 -8.62 -41.51 43.42
N GLU A 147 -8.67 -40.23 43.07
CA GLU A 147 -7.78 -39.20 43.64
C GLU A 147 -8.06 -39.00 45.13
N LYS A 148 -9.33 -38.90 45.53
CA LYS A 148 -9.72 -38.77 46.94
C LYS A 148 -9.23 -39.94 47.77
N GLU A 149 -9.41 -41.17 47.29
CA GLU A 149 -8.96 -42.38 48.00
C GLU A 149 -7.42 -42.43 48.13
N LEU A 150 -6.71 -42.06 47.06
CA LEU A 150 -5.25 -41.97 47.08
C LEU A 150 -4.76 -40.88 48.05
N MET A 151 -5.36 -39.70 48.02
CA MET A 151 -5.03 -38.58 48.91
C MET A 151 -5.37 -38.88 50.37
N GLU A 152 -6.47 -39.57 50.62
CA GLU A 152 -6.83 -40.05 51.95
C GLU A 152 -5.79 -41.04 52.47
N CYS A 153 -5.34 -41.99 51.65
CA CYS A 153 -4.28 -42.92 52.04
C CYS A 153 -2.95 -42.20 52.33
N LEU A 154 -2.55 -41.25 51.48
CA LEU A 154 -1.31 -40.48 51.66
C LEU A 154 -1.35 -39.61 52.92
N SER A 155 -2.52 -39.00 53.21
CA SER A 155 -2.72 -38.19 54.41
C SER A 155 -2.66 -39.02 55.69
N LYS A 156 -3.16 -40.26 55.65
CA LYS A 156 -3.10 -41.24 56.75
C LYS A 156 -1.70 -41.85 56.92
N ASN A 157 -0.93 -41.99 55.84
CA ASN A 157 0.39 -42.63 55.82
C ASN A 157 1.53 -41.63 55.52
N LYS A 158 1.64 -40.57 56.33
CA LYS A 158 2.70 -39.55 56.17
C LYS A 158 4.08 -40.22 56.24
N GLY A 159 4.86 -40.11 55.16
CA GLY A 159 6.20 -40.70 55.04
C GLY A 159 6.27 -42.17 54.61
N LYS A 160 5.12 -42.85 54.40
CA LYS A 160 5.05 -44.25 53.93
C LYS A 160 4.23 -44.38 52.64
N VAL A 161 4.65 -43.65 51.60
CA VAL A 161 3.96 -43.55 50.30
C VAL A 161 3.75 -44.92 49.63
N LEU A 162 4.67 -45.88 49.88
CA LEU A 162 4.59 -47.23 49.31
C LEU A 162 3.35 -48.02 49.78
N ASN A 163 2.77 -47.70 50.94
CA ASN A 163 1.54 -48.34 51.41
C ASN A 163 0.32 -48.00 50.54
N CYS A 164 0.37 -46.87 49.83
CA CYS A 164 -0.69 -46.41 48.93
C CYS A 164 -0.46 -46.83 47.47
N LYS A 165 0.57 -47.66 47.21
CA LYS A 165 0.94 -48.07 45.84
C LYS A 165 -0.20 -48.80 45.11
N SER A 166 -1.01 -49.58 45.83
CA SER A 166 -2.17 -50.28 45.25
C SER A 166 -3.22 -49.31 44.71
N LEU A 167 -3.40 -48.15 45.35
CA LEU A 167 -4.37 -47.11 44.96
C LEU A 167 -3.91 -46.30 43.75
N LYS A 168 -2.61 -46.32 43.43
CA LYS A 168 -2.08 -45.66 42.25
C LYS A 168 -2.51 -46.33 40.94
N VAL A 169 -2.63 -47.65 40.91
CA VAL A 169 -2.98 -48.42 39.70
C VAL A 169 -4.36 -48.03 39.13
N PRO A 170 -5.47 -48.06 39.91
CA PRO A 170 -6.78 -47.65 39.40
C PRO A 170 -6.84 -46.17 39.00
N TYR A 171 -6.09 -45.31 39.70
CA TYR A 171 -5.97 -43.89 39.35
C TYR A 171 -5.29 -43.69 37.99
N ASP A 172 -4.15 -44.35 37.76
CA ASP A 172 -3.43 -44.28 36.48
C ASP A 172 -4.28 -44.84 35.33
N GLU A 173 -4.97 -45.97 35.55
CA GLU A 173 -5.89 -46.54 34.56
C GLU A 173 -7.04 -45.60 34.21
N CYS A 174 -7.60 -44.92 35.22
CA CYS A 174 -8.64 -43.92 35.01
C CYS A 174 -8.13 -42.75 34.15
N ILE A 175 -6.94 -42.22 34.43
CA ILE A 175 -6.33 -41.14 33.65
C ILE A 175 -6.13 -41.56 32.20
N VAL A 176 -5.61 -42.77 31.96
CA VAL A 176 -5.36 -43.27 30.61
C VAL A 176 -6.67 -43.44 29.84
N LYS A 177 -7.72 -43.99 30.47
CA LYS A 177 -9.05 -44.13 29.86
C LYS A 177 -9.67 -42.77 29.54
N PHE A 178 -9.65 -41.84 30.50
CA PHE A 178 -10.18 -40.49 30.31
C PHE A 178 -9.44 -39.72 29.21
N ARG A 179 -8.10 -39.81 29.18
CA ARG A 179 -7.28 -39.22 28.12
C ARG A 179 -7.63 -39.81 26.75
N HIS A 180 -7.81 -41.12 26.66
CA HIS A 180 -8.22 -41.78 25.42
C HIS A 180 -9.60 -41.29 24.97
N GLU A 181 -10.57 -41.22 25.89
CA GLU A 181 -11.91 -40.73 25.60
C GLU A 181 -11.87 -39.28 25.07
N VAL A 182 -11.16 -38.37 25.73
CA VAL A 182 -11.04 -36.96 25.33
C VAL A 182 -10.38 -36.80 23.96
N LEU A 183 -9.35 -37.60 23.66
CA LEU A 183 -8.65 -37.54 22.37
C LEU A 183 -9.49 -38.17 21.26
N SER A 184 -10.23 -39.25 21.55
CA SER A 184 -11.09 -39.94 20.58
C SER A 184 -12.37 -39.17 20.26
N SER A 185 -12.97 -38.46 21.23
CA SER A 185 -14.19 -37.66 21.02
C SER A 185 -13.95 -36.36 20.24
N LYS A 186 -12.70 -35.92 20.05
CA LYS A 186 -12.34 -34.74 19.24
C LYS A 186 -12.07 -35.06 17.77
N ALA A 187 -12.05 -36.34 17.39
CA ALA A 187 -11.77 -36.80 16.04
C ALA A 187 -13.04 -37.10 15.21
N SER A 188 -14.23 -36.82 15.75
CA SER A 188 -15.54 -36.83 15.06
C SER A 188 -16.15 -35.45 15.12
#